data_AF-A0AAN0MBT5-F1
#
_entry.id   AF-A0AAN0MBT5-F1
#
_cell.length_a   1.000
_cell.length_b   1.000
_cell.length_c   1.000
_cell.angle_alpha   90.00
_cell.angle_beta   90.00
_cell.angle_gamma   90.00
#
_symmetry.space_group_name_H-M   'P 1'
#
loop_
_entity.id
_entity.type
_entity.pdbx_description
1 polymer ?
#
loop_
_entity_poly.entity_id
_entity_poly.type
_entity_poly.pdbx_seq_one_letter_code
_entity_poly.pdbx_strand_id
1 'polypeptide(L)'
;MEKKSTSNILLVIIALFMLGIIGELKILNTKPNQNHLVGDVNDDGILNISDMAMIKSHLMGVRRLERAEHLRADINKDGIVDGTDLELVRIIIQRKLGVYEQ
;
A
#
# COMPACT_ATOMS: atom_id res chain seq x y z
N MET A 1 50.76 -31.20 -18.65
CA MET A 1 50.43 -30.37 -17.48
C MET A 1 49.03 -29.78 -17.69
N GLU A 2 48.05 -30.34 -16.99
CA GLU A 2 46.62 -30.22 -17.25
C GLU A 2 46.04 -28.98 -16.55
N LYS A 3 46.00 -27.84 -17.26
CA LYS A 3 45.42 -26.59 -16.75
C LYS A 3 44.06 -26.28 -17.38
N LYS A 4 43.15 -27.27 -17.40
CA LYS A 4 41.79 -27.12 -17.97
C LYS A 4 40.64 -27.39 -16.98
N SER A 5 40.94 -27.95 -15.81
CA SER A 5 39.91 -28.32 -14.82
C SER A 5 39.44 -27.15 -13.95
N THR A 6 40.34 -26.22 -13.59
CA THR A 6 40.01 -25.09 -12.68
C THR A 6 39.10 -24.03 -13.33
N SER A 7 39.15 -23.85 -14.65
CA SER A 7 38.31 -22.87 -15.35
C SER A 7 36.82 -23.22 -15.27
N ASN A 8 36.46 -24.50 -15.35
CA ASN A 8 35.05 -24.93 -15.32
C ASN A 8 34.45 -24.75 -13.92
N ILE A 9 35.22 -25.09 -12.88
CA ILE A 9 34.81 -24.92 -11.49
C ILE A 9 34.64 -23.43 -11.15
N LEU A 10 35.55 -22.57 -11.60
CA LEU A 10 35.43 -21.12 -11.42
C LEU A 10 34.19 -20.56 -12.11
N LEU A 11 33.86 -21.05 -13.31
CA LEU A 11 32.68 -20.64 -14.08
C LEU A 11 31.38 -21.03 -13.37
N VAL A 12 31.33 -22.22 -12.78
CA VAL A 12 30.19 -22.70 -11.98
C VAL A 12 30.02 -21.87 -10.71
N ILE A 13 31.10 -21.53 -10.00
CA ILE A 13 31.03 -20.70 -8.79
C ILE A 13 30.53 -19.29 -9.13
N ILE A 14 31.00 -18.69 -10.22
CA ILE A 14 30.53 -17.37 -10.68
C ILE A 14 29.05 -17.44 -11.08
N ALA A 15 28.61 -18.50 -11.77
CA ALA A 15 27.22 -18.69 -12.15
C ALA A 15 26.29 -18.84 -10.92
N LEU A 16 26.73 -19.59 -9.89
CA LEU A 16 25.98 -19.74 -8.64
C LEU A 16 25.89 -18.42 -7.86
N PHE A 17 26.98 -17.64 -7.83
CA PHE A 17 26.99 -16.33 -7.19
C PHE A 17 26.06 -15.35 -7.92
N MET A 18 26.10 -15.32 -9.25
CA MET A 18 25.20 -14.49 -10.07
C MET A 18 23.72 -14.87 -9.89
N LEU A 19 23.41 -16.17 -9.80
CA LEU A 19 22.04 -16.64 -9.53
C LEU A 19 21.54 -16.21 -8.15
N GLY A 20 22.39 -16.23 -7.12
CA GLY A 20 22.07 -15.74 -5.77
C GLY A 20 21.78 -14.24 -5.74
N ILE A 21 22.59 -13.43 -6.42
CA ILE A 21 22.42 -11.97 -6.47
C ILE A 21 21.15 -11.57 -7.25
N ILE A 22 20.79 -12.28 -8.33
CA ILE A 22 19.55 -12.00 -9.09
C ILE A 22 18.29 -12.25 -8.25
N GLY A 23 18.33 -13.22 -7.34
CA GLY A 23 17.23 -13.54 -6.42
C GLY A 23 16.93 -12.42 -5.42
N GLU A 24 17.97 -11.78 -4.87
CA GLU A 24 17.81 -10.67 -3.91
C GLU A 24 17.53 -9.32 -4.59
N LEU A 25 18.06 -9.09 -5.81
CA LEU A 25 17.86 -7.84 -6.54
C LEU A 25 16.39 -7.61 -6.97
N LYS A 26 15.60 -8.68 -7.06
CA LYS A 26 14.16 -8.61 -7.37
C LYS A 26 13.30 -8.08 -6.22
N ILE A 27 13.84 -8.06 -4.98
CA ILE A 27 13.09 -7.64 -3.79
C ILE A 27 13.30 -6.15 -3.47
N LEU A 28 14.28 -5.47 -4.08
CA LEU A 28 14.45 -4.02 -3.90
C LEU A 28 13.53 -3.16 -4.78
N ASN A 29 12.75 -3.78 -5.66
CA ASN A 29 11.70 -3.10 -6.44
C ASN A 29 10.31 -3.24 -5.78
N THR A 30 10.24 -3.77 -4.55
CA THR A 30 8.97 -3.93 -3.86
C THR A 30 8.56 -2.65 -3.14
N LYS A 31 7.53 -2.04 -3.74
CA LYS A 31 6.55 -1.11 -3.20
C LYS A 31 7.07 0.32 -3.02
N PRO A 32 6.53 1.30 -3.78
CA PRO A 32 6.75 2.70 -3.43
C PRO A 32 6.30 2.88 -1.99
N ASN A 33 7.15 3.53 -1.20
CA ASN A 33 6.89 3.97 0.17
C ASN A 33 5.38 4.18 0.37
N GLN A 34 4.72 3.18 0.98
CA GLN A 34 3.28 3.21 1.23
C GLN A 34 3.10 4.17 2.41
N ASN A 35 3.22 5.47 2.14
CA ASN A 35 2.55 6.45 2.96
C ASN A 35 1.06 6.12 2.82
N HIS A 36 0.54 5.26 3.70
CA HIS A 36 -0.88 4.95 3.75
C HIS A 36 -1.61 6.29 3.80
N LEU A 37 -2.37 6.56 2.74
CA LEU A 37 -3.05 7.82 2.61
C LEU A 37 -4.18 7.82 3.64
N VAL A 38 -4.21 8.82 4.51
CA VAL A 38 -5.30 8.96 5.48
C VAL A 38 -6.62 9.03 4.71
N GLY A 39 -7.60 8.21 5.11
CA GLY A 39 -8.88 8.05 4.43
C GLY A 39 -8.91 7.04 3.28
N ASP A 40 -7.78 6.50 2.82
CA ASP A 40 -7.71 5.42 1.82
C ASP A 40 -8.04 4.10 2.52
N VAL A 41 -9.31 3.74 2.58
CA VAL A 41 -9.80 2.63 3.40
C VAL A 41 -9.51 1.30 2.71
N ASN A 42 -9.54 1.25 1.38
CA ASN A 42 -9.28 0.01 0.62
C ASN A 42 -7.79 -0.26 0.34
N ASP A 43 -6.89 0.68 0.67
CA ASP A 43 -5.44 0.56 0.48
C ASP A 43 -5.04 0.43 -1.00
N ASP A 44 -5.79 1.06 -1.90
CA ASP A 44 -5.52 1.04 -3.35
C ASP A 44 -4.58 2.19 -3.81
N GLY A 45 -4.23 3.09 -2.88
CA GLY A 45 -3.38 4.26 -3.11
C GLY A 45 -4.13 5.49 -3.63
N ILE A 46 -5.46 5.41 -3.76
CA ILE A 46 -6.30 6.44 -4.37
C ILE A 46 -7.48 6.76 -3.45
N LEU A 47 -7.38 7.87 -2.71
CA LEU A 47 -8.53 8.39 -1.95
C LEU A 47 -9.67 8.85 -2.89
N ASN A 48 -10.75 8.07 -2.95
CA ASN A 48 -11.88 8.30 -3.85
C ASN A 48 -13.24 7.82 -3.26
N ILE A 49 -14.28 7.78 -4.09
CA ILE A 49 -15.65 7.43 -3.68
C ILE A 49 -15.76 5.98 -3.16
N SER A 50 -14.86 5.09 -3.58
CA SER A 50 -14.80 3.71 -3.09
C SER A 50 -14.53 3.64 -1.59
N ASP A 51 -13.64 4.50 -1.09
CA ASP A 51 -13.35 4.63 0.35
C ASP A 51 -14.58 5.12 1.11
N MET A 52 -15.26 6.14 0.57
CA MET A 52 -16.52 6.64 1.13
C MET A 52 -17.59 5.55 1.17
N ALA A 53 -17.69 4.72 0.14
CA ALA A 53 -18.65 3.62 0.08
C ALA A 53 -18.35 2.56 1.15
N MET A 54 -17.07 2.30 1.44
CA MET A 54 -16.66 1.38 2.51
C MET A 54 -17.00 1.92 3.90
N ILE A 55 -16.71 3.20 4.17
CA ILE A 55 -17.11 3.85 5.43
C ILE A 55 -18.63 3.83 5.56
N LYS A 56 -19.37 4.24 4.53
CA LYS A 56 -20.83 4.24 4.55
C LYS A 56 -21.42 2.84 4.79
N SER A 57 -20.86 1.80 4.16
CA SER A 57 -21.28 0.42 4.37
C SER A 57 -21.03 -0.03 5.81
N HIS A 58 -19.98 0.48 6.44
CA HIS A 58 -19.72 0.28 7.86
C HIS A 58 -20.76 0.94 8.75
N LEU A 59 -21.05 2.22 8.52
CA LEU A 59 -22.08 2.96 9.27
C LEU A 59 -23.48 2.35 9.13
N MET A 60 -23.78 1.74 7.98
CA MET A 60 -25.04 1.04 7.73
C MET A 60 -25.08 -0.37 8.34
N GLY A 61 -23.99 -0.85 8.96
CA GLY A 61 -23.90 -2.19 9.52
C GLY A 61 -23.85 -3.32 8.49
N VAL A 62 -23.68 -3.00 7.21
CA VAL A 62 -23.60 -3.97 6.10
C VAL A 62 -22.26 -4.71 6.13
N ARG A 63 -21.18 -4.01 6.52
CA ARG A 63 -19.82 -4.54 6.56
C ARG A 63 -19.09 -4.05 7.79
N ARG A 64 -18.28 -4.88 8.44
CA ARG A 64 -17.37 -4.42 9.49
C ARG A 64 -16.02 -4.05 8.87
N LEU A 65 -15.44 -2.95 9.33
CA LEU A 65 -14.06 -2.60 8.99
C LEU A 65 -13.11 -3.52 9.78
N GLU A 66 -12.07 -4.01 9.11
CA GLU A 66 -10.93 -4.64 9.75
C GLU A 66 -10.06 -3.59 10.45
N ARG A 67 -9.11 -4.04 11.29
CA ARG A 67 -8.28 -3.15 12.09
C ARG A 67 -7.52 -2.11 11.26
N ALA A 68 -6.93 -2.51 10.14
CA ALA A 68 -6.19 -1.60 9.27
C ALA A 68 -7.13 -0.59 8.57
N GLU A 69 -8.27 -1.06 8.09
CA GLU A 69 -9.30 -0.21 7.48
C GLU A 69 -9.85 0.80 8.48
N HIS A 70 -10.11 0.38 9.73
CA HIS A 70 -10.58 1.26 10.81
C HIS A 70 -9.56 2.36 11.11
N LEU A 71 -8.27 2.04 11.14
CA LEU A 71 -7.21 3.03 11.39
C LEU A 71 -7.08 4.06 10.26
N ARG A 72 -7.40 3.68 9.02
CA ARG A 72 -7.39 4.61 7.87
C ARG A 72 -8.70 5.39 7.75
N ALA A 73 -9.81 4.78 8.17
CA ALA A 73 -11.13 5.39 8.18
C ALA A 73 -11.36 6.37 9.33
N ASP A 74 -10.69 6.20 10.48
CA ASP A 74 -10.70 7.14 11.62
C ASP A 74 -9.77 8.33 11.32
N ILE A 75 -10.31 9.34 10.64
CA ILE A 75 -9.55 10.48 10.12
C ILE A 75 -9.34 11.52 11.21
N ASN A 76 -10.36 11.76 12.04
CA ASN A 76 -10.24 12.73 13.14
C ASN A 76 -9.46 12.16 14.34
N LYS A 77 -9.19 10.84 14.35
CA LYS A 77 -8.41 10.10 15.36
C LYS A 77 -9.06 10.10 16.75
N ASP A 78 -10.38 10.12 16.80
CA ASP A 78 -11.13 10.02 18.06
C ASP A 78 -11.37 8.56 18.51
N GLY A 79 -11.01 7.59 17.67
CA GLY A 79 -11.14 6.17 17.94
C GLY A 79 -12.48 5.57 17.49
N ILE A 80 -13.36 6.35 16.88
CA ILE A 80 -14.68 5.95 16.40
C ILE A 80 -14.78 6.29 14.91
N VAL A 81 -15.16 5.32 14.08
CA VAL A 81 -15.49 5.62 12.67
C VAL A 81 -16.97 5.99 12.59
N ASP A 82 -17.26 7.27 12.38
CA ASP A 82 -18.63 7.78 12.29
C ASP A 82 -18.88 8.71 11.09
N GLY A 83 -20.00 9.44 11.13
CA GLY A 83 -20.37 10.38 10.07
C GLY A 83 -19.39 11.54 9.90
N THR A 84 -18.62 11.86 10.94
CA THR A 84 -17.57 12.90 10.93
C THR A 84 -16.47 12.50 9.96
N ASP A 85 -15.98 11.26 10.04
CA ASP A 85 -14.93 10.78 9.15
C ASP A 85 -15.38 10.71 7.69
N LEU A 86 -16.62 10.28 7.47
CA LEU A 86 -17.20 10.25 6.13
C LEU A 86 -17.23 11.65 5.50
N GLU A 87 -17.54 12.68 6.29
CA GLU A 87 -17.54 14.06 5.82
C GLU A 87 -16.13 14.59 5.60
N LEU A 88 -15.16 14.23 6.45
CA LEU A 88 -13.76 14.58 6.26
C LEU A 88 -13.20 13.97 4.96
N VAL A 89 -13.49 12.70 4.66
CA VAL A 89 -13.13 12.10 3.36
C VAL A 89 -13.72 12.90 2.21
N ARG A 90 -15.01 13.23 2.28
CA ARG A 90 -15.70 14.02 1.24
C ARG A 90 -14.98 15.35 1.00
N ILE A 91 -14.71 16.10 2.05
CA ILE A 91 -14.04 17.40 1.97
C ILE A 91 -12.65 17.25 1.34
N ILE A 92 -11.87 16.25 1.74
CA ILE A 92 -10.53 16.01 1.19
C ILE A 92 -10.62 15.70 -0.31
N ILE A 93 -11.56 14.84 -0.74
CA ILE A 93 -11.79 14.52 -2.15
C ILE A 93 -12.18 15.79 -2.93
N GLN A 94 -13.14 16.57 -2.42
CA GLN A 94 -13.59 17.79 -3.08
C GLN A 94 -12.49 18.85 -3.19
N ARG A 95 -11.65 18.97 -2.15
CA ARG A 95 -10.48 19.86 -2.16
C ARG A 95 -9.44 19.43 -3.19
N LYS A 96 -9.19 18.12 -3.35
CA LYS A 96 -8.32 17.59 -4.41
C LYS A 96 -8.87 17.85 -5.81
N LEU A 97 -10.19 17.86 -5.95
CA LEU A 97 -10.88 18.15 -7.22
C LEU A 97 -10.99 19.66 -7.51
N GLY A 98 -10.62 20.54 -6.56
CA GLY A 98 -10.75 21.99 -6.72
C GLY A 98 -12.20 22.49 -6.68
N VAL A 99 -13.14 21.72 -6.13
CA VAL A 99 -14.58 22.07 -6.07
C VAL A 99 -15.03 22.51 -4.67
N TYR A 100 -14.10 22.65 -3.73
CA TYR A 100 -14.35 23.11 -2.36
C TYR A 100 -13.57 24.40 -2.11
N GLU A 101 -14.22 25.55 -2.25
CA GLU A 101 -13.73 26.86 -1.80
C GLU A 101 -14.49 27.25 -0.52
N GLN A 102 -13.78 27.79 0.47
CA GLN A 102 -14.36 28.29 1.72
C GLN A 102 -14.93 29.69 1.54
#